data_AF-A0A2H1WQ25-F1
#
_entry.id   AF-A0A2H1WQ25-F1
#
_cell.length_a   1.000
_cell.length_b   1.000
_cell.length_c   1.000
_cell.angle_alpha   90.00
_cell.angle_beta   90.00
_cell.angle_gamma   90.00
#
_symmetry.space_group_name_H-M   'P 1'
#
loop_
_entity.id
_entity.type
_entity.pdbx_description
1 polymer ?
#
loop_
_entity_poly.entity_id
_entity_poly.type
_entity_poly.pdbx_seq_one_letter_code
_entity_poly.pdbx_strand_id
1 'polypeptide(L)' 'MSADALTVLTRVATETSLRYSIQLITTASLVAKRRKATEVSMEDVKKVYSLFLDEHRSEQFLKEYQDEFMFNDGSG' A
#
# COMPACT_ATOMS: atom_id res chain seq x y z
N MET A 1 8.05 -15.98 -5.38
CA MET A 1 6.86 -15.26 -4.86
C MET A 1 5.72 -16.24 -4.94
N SER A 2 4.96 -16.45 -3.87
CA SER A 2 3.87 -17.43 -3.91
C SER A 2 2.80 -17.01 -4.92
N ALA A 3 2.10 -17.98 -5.50
CA ALA A 3 1.03 -17.71 -6.47
C ALA A 3 -0.02 -16.77 -5.88
N ASP A 4 -0.40 -16.99 -4.62
CA ASP A 4 -1.34 -16.14 -3.90
C ASP A 4 -0.87 -14.69 -3.76
N ALA A 5 0.42 -14.47 -3.50
CA ALA A 5 0.99 -13.13 -3.42
C ALA A 5 0.93 -12.40 -4.76
N LEU A 6 1.16 -13.13 -5.86
CA LEU A 6 1.02 -12.60 -7.23
C LEU A 6 -0.44 -12.23 -7.51
N THR A 7 -1.41 -13.09 -7.18
CA THR A 7 -2.84 -12.79 -7.37
C THR A 7 -3.26 -11.53 -6.62
N VAL A 8 -2.82 -11.34 -5.38
CA VAL A 8 -3.13 -10.13 -4.60
C VAL A 8 -2.47 -8.91 -5.22
N LEU A 9 -1.20 -8.96 -5.60
CA LEU A 9 -0.52 -7.82 -6.24
C LEU A 9 -1.14 -7.45 -7.59
N THR A 10 -1.54 -8.43 -8.40
CA THR A 10 -2.26 -8.16 -9.65
C THR A 10 -3.57 -7.45 -9.38
N ARG A 11 -4.33 -7.88 -8.37
CA ARG A 11 -5.56 -7.22 -7.96
C ARG A 11 -5.31 -5.78 -7.49
N VAL A 12 -4.29 -5.55 -6.66
CA VAL A 12 -3.89 -4.21 -6.24
C VAL A 12 -3.52 -3.34 -7.45
N ALA A 13 -2.82 -3.90 -8.45
CA ALA A 13 -2.44 -3.17 -9.66
C ALA A 13 -3.66 -2.74 -10.49
N THR A 14 -4.71 -3.57 -10.52
CA THR A 14 -5.97 -3.24 -11.21
C THR A 14 -6.84 -2.27 -10.44
N GLU A 15 -6.84 -2.31 -9.10
CA GLU A 15 -7.69 -1.46 -8.26
C GLU A 15 -7.07 -0.07 -7.98
N THR A 16 -5.75 0.06 -8.10
CA THR A 16 -5.02 1.30 -7.79
C THR A 16 -4.18 1.76 -8.99
N SER A 17 -2.89 1.43 -9.00
CA SER A 17 -2.01 1.66 -10.14
C SER A 17 -0.91 0.60 -10.22
N LEU A 18 -0.40 0.38 -11.43
CA LEU A 18 0.76 -0.47 -11.65
C LEU A 18 2.00 0.05 -10.90
N ARG A 19 2.18 1.37 -10.81
CA ARG A 19 3.30 2.00 -10.10
C ARG A 19 3.28 1.65 -8.61
N TYR A 20 2.13 1.79 -7.97
CA TYR A 20 1.96 1.45 -6.55
C TYR A 20 2.27 -0.04 -6.30
N SER A 21 1.78 -0.92 -7.18
CA SER A 21 2.07 -2.36 -7.07
C SER A 21 3.55 -2.71 -7.21
N ILE A 22 4.29 -2.02 -8.10
CA ILE A 22 5.74 -2.18 -8.23
C ILE A 22 6.46 -1.75 -6.94
N GLN A 23 6.03 -0.65 -6.30
CA GLN A 23 6.56 -0.23 -5.01
C GLN A 23 6.30 -1.28 -3.92
N LEU A 24 5.13 -1.91 -3.93
CA LEU A 24 4.79 -3.00 -3.00
C LEU A 24 5.64 -4.26 -3.22
N ILE A 25 6.05 -4.58 -4.45
CA ILE A 25 6.95 -5.73 -4.71
C ILE A 25 8.28 -5.55 -3.96
N THR A 26 8.89 -4.36 -4.06
CA THR A 26 10.16 -4.06 -3.39
C THR A 26 10.02 -4.13 -1.88
N THR A 27 8.99 -3.48 -1.32
CA THR A 27 8.78 -3.46 0.13
C THR A 27 8.40 -4.84 0.67
N ALA A 28 7.57 -5.62 -0.02
CA ALA A 28 7.21 -6.98 0.37
C ALA A 28 8.43 -7.91 0.38
N SER A 29 9.37 -7.73 -0.56
CA SER A 29 10.66 -8.44 -0.57
C SER A 29 11.50 -8.12 0.67
N LEU A 30 11.53 -6.87 1.12
CA LEU A 30 12.23 -6.47 2.35
C LEU A 30 11.58 -7.06 3.60
N VAL A 31 10.24 -7.10 3.65
CA VAL A 31 9.50 -7.74 4.77
C VAL A 31 9.77 -9.24 4.81
N ALA A 32 9.71 -9.93 3.66
CA ALA A 32 10.03 -11.35 3.56
C ALA A 32 11.46 -11.66 4.02
N LYS A 33 12.44 -10.85 3.59
CA LYS A 33 13.83 -10.95 4.04
C LYS A 33 13.96 -10.74 5.54
N ARG A 34 13.25 -9.76 6.11
CA ARG A 34 13.27 -9.48 7.56
C ARG A 34 12.75 -10.67 8.39
N ARG A 35 11.76 -11.41 7.89
CA ARG A 35 11.28 -12.66 8.52
C ARG A 35 12.11 -13.90 8.17
N LYS A 36 13.25 -13.73 7.49
CA LYS A 36 14.15 -14.79 7.02
C LYS A 36 13.46 -15.81 6.09
N ALA A 37 12.46 -15.36 5.33
CA ALA A 37 11.81 -16.20 4.34
C ALA A 37 12.56 -16.16 3.00
N THR A 38 12.57 -17.29 2.31
CA THR A 38 13.12 -17.45 0.96
C THR A 38 12.18 -16.91 -0.12
N GLU A 39 10.90 -16.79 0.21
CA GLU A 39 9.85 -16.39 -0.73
C GLU A 39 8.86 -15.41 -0.08
N VAL A 40 8.44 -14.40 -0.85
CA VAL A 40 7.36 -13.47 -0.47
C VAL A 40 6.02 -14.20 -0.52
N SER A 41 5.27 -14.09 0.57
CA SER A 41 3.95 -14.67 0.79
C SER A 41 2.85 -13.60 0.77
N MET A 42 1.58 -14.02 0.77
CA MET A 42 0.44 -13.11 0.86
C MET A 42 0.51 -12.20 2.10
N GLU A 43 1.03 -12.71 3.23
CA GLU A 43 1.14 -11.95 4.48
C GLU A 43 2.09 -10.75 4.34
N ASP A 44 3.19 -10.92 3.61
CA ASP A 44 4.16 -9.86 3.36
C ASP A 44 3.51 -8.72 2.56
N VAL A 45 2.73 -9.08 1.52
CA VAL A 45 1.99 -8.13 0.68
C VAL A 45 0.91 -7.40 1.49
N LYS A 46 0.11 -8.11 2.29
CA LYS A 46 -0.90 -7.50 3.17
C LYS A 46 -0.28 -6.54 4.17
N LYS A 47 0.85 -6.90 4.74
CA LYS A 47 1.58 -6.06 5.69
C LYS A 47 2.05 -4.77 5.04
N VAL A 48 2.69 -4.83 3.86
CA VAL A 48 3.13 -3.60 3.18
C VAL A 48 1.96 -2.76 2.68
N TYR A 49 0.86 -3.39 2.25
CA TYR A 49 -0.36 -2.69 1.86
C TYR A 49 -0.98 -1.90 3.03
N SER A 50 -0.86 -2.39 4.27
CA SER A 50 -1.29 -1.63 5.46
C SER A 50 -0.34 -0.50 5.86
N LEU A 51 0.94 -0.61 5.51
CA LEU A 51 1.96 0.37 5.89
C LEU A 51 2.08 1.52 4.90
N PHE A 52 1.85 1.24 3.62
CA PHE A 52 1.95 2.21 2.54
C PHE A 52 0.58 2.42 1.93
N LEU A 53 0.15 3.68 1.86
CA LEU A 53 -1.13 4.06 1.25
C LEU A 53 -0.92 4.34 -0.24
N ASP A 54 -1.92 4.00 -1.05
CA ASP A 54 -2.03 4.54 -2.40
C ASP A 54 -2.71 5.92 -2.37
N GLU A 55 -2.76 6.57 -3.53
CA GLU A 55 -3.30 7.91 -3.70
C GLU A 55 -4.73 8.04 -3.15
N HIS A 56 -5.65 7.15 -3.53
CA HIS A 56 -7.05 7.24 -3.11
C HIS A 56 -7.21 7.07 -1.60
N ARG A 57 -6.51 6.09 -1.01
CA ARG A 57 -6.53 5.92 0.46
C ARG A 57 -5.86 7.08 1.19
N SER A 58 -4.85 7.71 0.59
CA SER A 58 -4.19 8.90 1.16
C SER A 58 -5.11 10.11 1.13
N GLU A 59 -5.85 10.32 0.04
CA GLU A 59 -6.87 11.36 -0.06
C GLU A 59 -8.00 11.16 0.96
N GLN A 60 -8.48 9.92 1.10
CA GLN A 60 -9.50 9.59 2.10
C GLN A 60 -8.99 9.85 3.51
N PHE A 61 -7.76 9.47 3.83
CA PHE A 61 -7.14 9.79 5.11
C PHE A 61 -7.12 11.30 5.35
N LEU A 62 -6.72 12.11 4.36
CA LEU A 62 -6.76 13.57 4.51
C LEU A 62 -8.19 14.12 4.70
N LYS A 63 -9.20 13.49 4.09
CA LYS A 63 -10.62 13.83 4.24
C LYS A 63 -11.18 13.45 5.62
N GLU A 64 -10.73 12.35 6.20
CA GLU A 64 -11.18 11.89 7.52
C GLU A 64 -10.57 12.73 8.66
N TYR A 65 -9.36 13.23 8.46
CA TYR A 65 -8.62 14.02 9.46
C TYR A 65 -8.59 15.52 9.11
N GLN A 66 -9.56 16.01 8.32
CA GLN A 66 -9.58 17.42 7.84
C GLN A 66 -9.47 18.44 8.98
N ASP A 67 -10.08 18.16 10.12
CA ASP A 67 -10.06 19.05 11.29
C ASP A 67 -8.69 19.12 11.98
N GLU A 68 -7.86 18.09 11.82
CA GLU A 68 -6.49 18.02 12.36
C GLU A 68 -5.45 18.62 11.40
N PHE A 69 -5.78 18.64 10.11
CA PHE A 69 -4.97 19.31 9.09
C PHE A 69 -5.39 20.77 8.94
N MET A 70 -4.44 21.65 8.58
CA MET A 70 -4.78 23.04 8.30
C MET A 70 -5.51 23.13 6.95
N PHE A 71 -6.78 22.79 6.91
CA PHE A 71 -7.67 23.24 5.85
C PHE A 71 -7.85 24.74 6.05
N ASN A 72 -7.20 25.53 5.19
CA ASN A 72 -7.52 26.94 5.08
C ASN A 72 -8.95 27.01 4.55
N ASP A 73 -9.92 27.23 5.45
CA ASP A 73 -11.25 27.68 5.05
C ASP A 73 -11.05 28.89 4.15
N GLY A 74 -11.25 28.70 2.85
CA GLY A 74 -11.21 29.75 1.84
C GLY A 74 -12.38 30.73 1.98
N SER A 75 -12.79 31.03 3.22
CA SER A 75 -13.62 32.18 3.56
C SER A 75 -12.75 33.44 3.54
N GLY A 76 -12.45 33.88 2.32
CA GLY A 76 -12.13 35.26 1.98
C GLY A 76 -13.21 35.80 1.06
#